data_AF-A0A957JEL2-F1
#
_entry.id   AF-A0A957JEL2-F1
#
_cell.length_a   1.000
_cell.length_b   1.000
_cell.length_c   1.000
_cell.angle_alpha   90.00
_cell.angle_beta   90.00
_cell.angle_gamma   90.00
#
_symmetry.space_group_name_H-M   'P 1'
#
loop_
_entity.id
_entity.type
_entity.pdbx_description
1 polymer ?
#
loop_
_entity_poly.entity_id
_entity_poly.type
_entity_poly.pdbx_seq_one_letter_code
_entity_poly.pdbx_strand_id
1 'polypeptide(L)'
;MMKRELTLSIARANLLGALMIIPTLLLGLLYLFIWASNSEATSITFSPSKLLLFLVIAFLGIILHELIHGLTWAWLGRQPFGVIKFGFKSLTPYAHCTVPLPARA
;
A
#
# COMPACT_ATOMS: atom_id res chain seq x y z
N MET A 1 -9.18 -31.75 8.94
CA MET A 1 -8.08 -30.99 8.29
C MET A 1 -7.81 -29.75 9.15
N MET A 2 -6.61 -29.59 9.72
CA MET A 2 -6.28 -28.38 10.50
C MET A 2 -6.23 -27.16 9.58
N LYS A 3 -6.93 -26.08 9.95
CA LYS A 3 -6.78 -24.77 9.30
C LYS A 3 -5.50 -24.13 9.85
N ARG A 4 -4.64 -23.66 8.94
CA ARG A 4 -3.40 -22.93 9.29
C ARG A 4 -3.69 -21.43 9.23
N GLU A 5 -3.44 -20.73 10.32
CA GLU A 5 -3.47 -19.27 10.35
C GLU A 5 -2.33 -18.71 9.47
N LEU A 6 -2.67 -17.84 8.52
CA LEU A 6 -1.74 -17.18 7.60
C LEU A 6 -1.63 -15.69 7.91
N THR A 7 -1.44 -15.36 9.18
CA THR A 7 -1.29 -13.97 9.64
C THR A 7 0.17 -13.55 9.70
N LEU A 8 0.48 -12.34 9.25
CA LEU A 8 1.78 -11.71 9.45
C LEU A 8 1.67 -10.62 10.52
N SER A 9 2.71 -10.49 11.34
CA SER A 9 2.81 -9.31 12.21
C SER A 9 3.11 -8.07 11.37
N ILE A 10 2.66 -6.90 11.83
CA ILE A 10 2.89 -5.63 11.13
C ILE A 10 4.39 -5.38 10.92
N ALA A 11 5.22 -5.72 11.90
CA ALA A 11 6.67 -5.61 11.76
C ALA A 11 7.22 -6.46 10.61
N ARG A 12 6.76 -7.71 10.47
CA ARG A 12 7.15 -8.58 9.34
C ARG A 12 6.61 -8.06 8.01
N ALA A 13 5.37 -7.59 7.98
CA ALA A 13 4.78 -6.99 6.78
C ALA A 13 5.57 -5.76 6.32
N ASN A 14 5.94 -4.87 7.25
CA ASN A 14 6.74 -3.69 6.96
C ASN A 14 8.15 -4.05 6.46
N LEU A 15 8.79 -5.06 7.06
CA LEU A 15 10.09 -5.54 6.58
C LEU A 15 10.00 -6.07 5.14
N LEU A 16 9.02 -6.93 4.85
CA LEU A 16 8.81 -7.46 3.51
C LEU A 16 8.48 -6.34 2.51
N GLY A 17 7.63 -5.38 2.90
CA GLY A 17 7.34 -4.20 2.09
C GLY A 17 8.58 -3.35 1.81
N ALA A 18 9.44 -3.15 2.80
CA ALA A 18 10.71 -2.43 2.60
C ALA A 18 11.65 -3.19 1.64
N LEU A 19 11.70 -4.52 1.71
CA LEU A 19 12.49 -5.33 0.79
C LEU A 19 12.00 -5.22 -0.66
N MET A 20 10.71 -4.92 -0.89
CA MET A 20 10.16 -4.66 -2.24
C MET A 20 10.71 -3.37 -2.88
N ILE A 21 11.34 -2.49 -2.12
CA ILE A 21 12.04 -1.32 -2.67
C ILE A 21 13.25 -1.76 -3.50
N ILE A 22 13.94 -2.84 -3.11
CA ILE A 22 15.14 -3.34 -3.79
C ILE A 22 14.90 -3.63 -5.28
N PRO A 23 13.95 -4.50 -5.69
CA PRO A 23 13.72 -4.75 -7.11
C PRO A 23 13.30 -3.49 -7.86
N THR A 24 12.54 -2.59 -7.22
CA THR A 24 12.15 -1.30 -7.83
C THR A 24 13.37 -0.43 -8.12
N LEU A 25 14.31 -0.34 -7.19
CA LEU A 25 15.56 0.40 -7.37
C LEU A 25 16.42 -0.23 -8.46
N LEU A 26 16.54 -1.57 -8.50
CA LEU A 26 17.28 -2.28 -9.54
C LEU A 26 16.71 -2.00 -10.94
N LEU A 27 15.38 -1.98 -11.09
CA LEU A 27 14.73 -1.61 -12.34
C LEU A 27 15.00 -0.15 -12.72
N GLY A 28 14.97 0.77 -11.75
CA GLY A 28 15.32 2.17 -11.99
C GLY A 28 16.77 2.36 -12.42
N LEU A 29 17.71 1.64 -11.79
CA LEU A 29 19.12 1.63 -12.17
C LEU A 29 19.34 1.03 -13.56
N LEU A 30 18.65 -0.07 -13.88
CA LEU A 30 18.71 -0.68 -15.21
C LEU A 30 18.18 0.29 -16.28
N TYR A 31 17.07 0.98 -16.01
CA TYR A 31 16.55 2.02 -16.88
C TYR A 31 17.59 3.11 -17.12
N LEU A 32 18.21 3.65 -16.05
CA LEU A 32 19.26 4.65 -16.19
C LEU A 32 20.46 4.10 -16.96
N PHE A 33 20.89 2.85 -16.71
CA PHE A 33 22.01 2.25 -17.43
C PHE A 33 21.77 2.16 -18.95
N ILE A 34 20.55 1.77 -19.37
CA ILE A 34 20.20 1.65 -20.79
C ILE A 34 20.05 3.04 -21.45
N TRP A 35 19.48 4.01 -20.73
CA TRP A 35 19.02 5.27 -21.31
C TRP A 35 19.82 6.51 -20.89
N ALA A 36 20.87 6.40 -20.07
CA ALA A 36 21.61 7.54 -19.50
C ALA A 36 22.22 8.50 -20.53
N SER A 37 22.52 8.03 -21.74
CA SER A 37 23.03 8.88 -22.83
C SER A 37 21.96 9.84 -23.40
N ASN A 38 20.68 9.61 -23.08
CA ASN A 38 19.60 10.51 -23.43
C ASN A 38 19.45 11.58 -22.32
N SER A 39 19.59 12.84 -22.69
CA SER A 39 19.46 13.98 -21.76
C SER A 39 18.09 14.04 -21.07
N GLU A 40 17.04 13.52 -21.71
CA GLU A 40 15.71 13.45 -21.11
C GLU A 40 15.61 12.39 -19.99
N ALA A 41 16.25 11.22 -20.16
CA ALA A 41 16.19 10.13 -19.20
C ALA A 41 16.91 10.42 -17.87
N THR A 42 17.81 11.41 -17.88
CA THR A 42 18.58 11.85 -16.71
C THR A 42 18.02 13.11 -16.04
N SER A 43 16.99 13.73 -16.62
CA SER A 43 16.42 15.00 -16.15
C SER A 43 15.39 14.84 -15.03
N ILE A 44 15.74 14.15 -13.94
CA ILE A 44 14.89 14.13 -12.74
C ILE A 44 15.12 15.43 -11.95
N THR A 45 14.27 16.42 -12.17
CA THR A 45 14.30 17.67 -11.37
C THR A 45 13.44 17.52 -10.12
N PHE A 46 14.06 17.60 -8.94
CA PHE A 46 13.34 17.68 -7.67
C PHE A 46 12.87 19.12 -7.41
N SER A 47 11.56 19.28 -7.20
CA SER A 47 10.96 20.54 -6.80
C SER A 47 10.21 20.33 -5.47
N PRO A 48 10.50 21.13 -4.42
CA PRO A 48 9.83 20.99 -3.13
C PRO A 48 8.31 21.09 -3.22
N SER A 49 7.78 21.95 -4.09
CA SER A 49 6.33 22.09 -4.31
C SER A 49 5.71 20.86 -4.96
N LYS A 50 6.40 20.27 -5.94
CA LYS A 50 5.97 19.00 -6.56
C LYS A 50 6.02 17.84 -5.57
N LEU A 51 7.04 17.80 -4.71
CA LEU A 51 7.14 16.80 -3.64
C LEU A 51 5.99 16.95 -2.64
N LEU A 52 5.69 18.17 -2.20
CA LEU A 52 4.58 18.43 -1.28
C LEU A 52 3.24 18.02 -1.91
N LEU A 53 3.00 18.40 -3.17
CA LEU A 53 1.80 18.00 -3.90
C LEU A 53 1.68 16.46 -3.99
N PHE A 54 2.79 15.78 -4.32
CA PHE A 54 2.83 14.32 -4.33
C PHE A 54 2.48 13.72 -2.97
N LEU A 55 3.06 14.22 -1.87
CA LEU A 55 2.78 13.71 -0.53
C LEU A 55 1.31 13.90 -0.14
N VAL A 56 0.71 15.05 -0.47
CA VAL A 56 -0.72 15.31 -0.23
C VAL A 56 -1.59 14.32 -1.02
N ILE A 57 -1.33 14.16 -2.32
CA ILE A 57 -2.09 13.23 -3.17
C ILE A 57 -1.92 11.79 -2.68
N ALA A 58 -0.70 11.38 -2.34
CA ALA A 58 -0.41 10.05 -1.80
C ALA A 58 -1.16 9.80 -0.49
N PHE A 59 -1.19 10.78 0.40
CA PHE A 59 -1.93 10.68 1.66
C PHE A 59 -3.44 10.56 1.44
N LEU A 60 -4.02 11.37 0.55
CA LEU A 60 -5.44 11.25 0.18
C LEU A 60 -5.74 9.90 -0.50
N GLY A 61 -4.82 9.42 -1.33
CA GLY A 61 -4.89 8.10 -1.96
C GLY A 61 -4.89 6.96 -0.94
N ILE A 62 -4.10 7.06 0.13
CA ILE A 62 -4.12 6.11 1.26
C ILE A 62 -5.50 6.10 1.91
N ILE A 63 -6.07 7.26 2.23
CA ILE A 63 -7.41 7.33 2.82
C ILE A 63 -8.44 6.68 1.89
N LEU A 64 -8.39 7.01 0.60
CA LEU A 64 -9.29 6.42 -0.39
C LEU A 64 -9.12 4.90 -0.49
N HIS A 65 -7.89 4.40 -0.45
CA HIS A 65 -7.57 2.98 -0.48
C HIS A 65 -8.21 2.23 0.70
N GLU A 66 -8.02 2.73 1.92
CA GLU A 66 -8.62 2.11 3.09
C GLU A 66 -10.15 2.16 3.03
N LEU A 67 -10.73 3.27 2.56
CA LEU A 67 -12.18 3.37 2.37
C LEU A 67 -12.72 2.35 1.35
N ILE A 68 -11.99 2.05 0.28
CA ILE A 68 -12.38 1.02 -0.70
C ILE A 68 -12.52 -0.36 -0.02
N HIS A 69 -11.60 -0.73 0.88
CA HIS A 69 -11.73 -1.96 1.67
C HIS A 69 -13.03 -1.97 2.48
N GLY A 70 -13.29 -0.88 3.20
CA GLY A 70 -14.51 -0.77 4.00
C GLY A 70 -15.80 -0.83 3.17
N LEU A 71 -15.85 -0.11 2.04
CA LEU A 71 -17.00 -0.11 1.15
C LEU A 71 -17.25 -1.48 0.54
N THR A 72 -16.18 -2.17 0.11
CA THR A 72 -16.30 -3.51 -0.48
C THR A 72 -16.75 -4.54 0.57
N TRP A 73 -16.28 -4.48 1.81
CA TRP A 73 -16.77 -5.37 2.87
C TRP A 73 -18.20 -5.06 3.32
N ALA A 74 -18.58 -3.78 3.36
CA ALA A 74 -19.95 -3.39 3.69
C ALA A 74 -20.93 -3.89 2.62
N TRP A 75 -20.58 -3.72 1.34
CA TRP A 75 -21.45 -4.08 0.23
C TRP A 75 -21.42 -5.57 -0.10
N LEU A 76 -20.25 -6.11 -0.43
CA LEU A 76 -20.09 -7.49 -0.90
C LEU A 76 -20.01 -8.47 0.27
N GLY A 77 -19.33 -8.07 1.36
CA GLY A 77 -19.24 -8.86 2.59
C GLY A 77 -20.48 -8.79 3.47
N ARG A 78 -21.47 -7.94 3.12
CA ARG A 78 -22.71 -7.70 3.88
C ARG A 78 -22.47 -7.37 5.36
N GLN A 79 -21.39 -6.65 5.66
CA GLN A 79 -21.06 -6.26 7.03
C GLN A 79 -21.62 -4.87 7.36
N PRO A 80 -22.13 -4.65 8.58
CA PRO A 80 -22.49 -3.30 9.01
C PRO A 80 -21.22 -2.45 9.14
N PHE A 81 -21.28 -1.19 8.71
CA PHE A 81 -20.10 -0.30 8.77
C PHE A 81 -19.54 -0.12 10.19
N GLY A 82 -20.37 -0.31 11.23
CA GLY A 82 -19.95 -0.24 12.63
C GLY A 82 -18.88 -1.26 13.06
N VAL A 83 -18.77 -2.41 12.36
CA VAL A 83 -17.75 -3.44 12.62
C VAL A 83 -16.48 -3.26 11.78
N ILE A 84 -16.44 -2.26 10.90
CA ILE A 84 -15.28 -1.93 10.07
C ILE A 84 -14.49 -0.84 10.78
N LYS A 85 -13.20 -1.07 10.99
CA LYS A 85 -12.30 -0.13 11.68
C LYS A 85 -11.15 0.25 10.77
N PHE A 86 -10.81 1.53 10.81
CA PHE A 86 -9.68 2.12 10.11
C PHE A 86 -8.69 2.68 11.12
N GLY A 87 -7.42 2.72 10.78
CA GLY A 87 -6.41 3.35 11.62
C GLY A 87 -5.03 3.35 10.99
N PHE A 88 -4.06 3.72 11.80
CA PHE A 88 -2.64 3.70 11.46
C PHE A 88 -1.86 2.99 12.57
N LYS A 89 -0.94 2.12 12.19
CA LYS A 89 -0.03 1.46 13.13
C LYS A 89 1.34 1.29 12.49
N SER A 90 2.39 1.78 13.15
CA SER A 90 3.77 1.69 12.67
C SER A 90 3.95 2.25 11.24
N LEU A 91 3.34 3.41 10.95
CA LEU A 91 3.28 4.06 9.62
C LEU A 91 2.49 3.31 8.54
N THR A 92 1.81 2.22 8.92
CA THR A 92 1.00 1.42 8.01
C THR A 92 -0.47 1.78 8.21
N PRO A 93 -1.17 2.34 7.21
CA PRO A 93 -2.62 2.45 7.25
C PRO A 93 -3.22 1.04 7.28
N TYR A 94 -4.36 0.88 7.93
CA TYR A 94 -5.08 -0.38 7.91
C TYR A 94 -6.59 -0.17 7.95
N ALA A 95 -7.30 -1.10 7.30
CA ALA A 95 -8.72 -1.37 7.45
C ALA A 95 -8.91 -2.82 7.88
N HIS A 96 -9.85 -3.10 8.78
CA HIS A 96 -10.24 -4.47 9.08
C HIS A 96 -11.69 -4.58 9.60
N CYS A 97 -12.29 -5.75 9.43
CA CYS A 97 -13.50 -6.13 10.14
C CYS A 97 -13.16 -6.67 11.53
N THR A 98 -13.95 -6.33 12.54
CA THR A 98 -13.84 -6.90 13.90
C THR A 98 -14.51 -8.26 14.05
N VAL A 99 -15.20 -8.71 13.00
CA VAL A 99 -15.88 -10.00 12.92
C VAL A 99 -15.32 -10.81 11.75
N PRO A 100 -15.29 -12.15 11.85
CA PRO A 100 -14.76 -12.99 10.79
C PRO A 100 -15.63 -12.91 9.52
N LEU A 101 -14.98 -12.75 8.37
CA LEU A 101 -15.62 -12.86 7.07
C LEU A 101 -15.54 -14.32 6.56
N PRO A 102 -16.65 -14.96 6.19
CA PRO A 102 -16.61 -16.31 5.66
C PRO A 102 -16.00 -16.32 4.26
N ALA A 103 -14.84 -16.97 4.12
CA ALA A 103 -14.31 -17.32 2.81
C ALA A 103 -15.03 -18.57 2.30
N ARG A 104 -15.74 -18.46 1.17
CA ARG A 104 -16.20 -19.63 0.41
C ARG A 104 -15.09 -20.00 -0.58
N ALA A 105 -14.61 -21.24 -0.48
CA ALA A 105 -13.72 -21.83 -1.48
C ALA A 105 -14.53 -22.36 -2.66
#